data_AF-A0A388T9W6-F1
#
_entry.id   AF-A0A388T9W6-F1
#
_cell.length_a   1.000
_cell.length_b   1.000
_cell.length_c   1.000
_cell.angle_alpha   90.00
_cell.angle_beta   90.00
_cell.angle_gamma   90.00
#
_symmetry.space_group_name_H-M   'P 1'
#
loop_
_entity.id
_entity.type
_entity.pdbx_description
1 polymer ?
#
loop_
_entity_poly.entity_id
_entity_poly.type
_entity_poly.pdbx_seq_one_letter_code
_entity_poly.pdbx_strand_id
1 'polypeptide(L)'
;MVAMQLKGREKALIFLSALGDEVSGKVLDCLPESLALKITRELNNFKKPSPEAVAFVLKELTRFALNQPPETPRLKEPEVDPADAASEVGRKPLPELAALLQNEIPQTAAFVLSYMSAGRQKDYYEILSPGRRSDVKQCAVEKLPWSDSLFALLNEQVKARG
;
A
#
# COMPACT_ATOMS: atom_id res chain seq x y z
N MET A 1 -7.81 -8.32 -7.34
CA MET A 1 -8.13 -7.72 -8.65
C MET A 1 -6.97 -8.02 -9.59
N VAL A 2 -7.27 -8.54 -10.78
CA VAL A 2 -6.29 -9.00 -11.77
C VAL A 2 -5.44 -7.83 -12.23
N ALA A 3 -4.12 -7.90 -12.08
CA ALA A 3 -3.22 -6.97 -12.76
C ALA A 3 -3.47 -7.10 -14.26
N MET A 4 -4.07 -6.08 -14.89
CA MET A 4 -4.23 -6.04 -16.34
C MET A 4 -2.83 -6.10 -16.97
N GLN A 5 -2.43 -7.28 -17.45
CA GLN A 5 -1.20 -7.44 -18.22
C GLN A 5 -1.40 -6.89 -19.63
N LEU A 6 -1.48 -5.57 -19.76
CA LEU A 6 -1.51 -4.91 -21.06
C LEU A 6 -0.13 -4.98 -21.70
N LYS A 7 -0.06 -5.50 -22.93
CA LYS A 7 1.16 -5.48 -23.73
C LYS A 7 1.47 -4.04 -24.15
N GLY A 8 2.75 -3.71 -24.36
CA GLY A 8 3.16 -2.34 -24.74
C GLY A 8 2.43 -1.81 -25.97
N ARG A 9 2.10 -2.68 -26.92
CA ARG A 9 1.28 -2.37 -28.10
C ARG A 9 -0.14 -1.93 -27.74
N GLU A 10 -0.80 -2.62 -26.81
CA GLU A 10 -2.16 -2.29 -26.37
C GLU A 10 -2.17 -0.96 -25.62
N LYS A 11 -1.15 -0.69 -24.80
CA LYS A 11 -0.98 0.60 -24.11
C LYS A 11 -0.84 1.76 -25.09
N ALA A 12 -0.08 1.58 -26.17
CA ALA A 12 0.08 2.60 -27.20
C ALA A 12 -1.26 2.92 -27.89
N LEU A 13 -2.07 1.90 -28.23
CA LEU A 13 -3.40 2.11 -28.83
C LEU A 13 -4.37 2.81 -27.88
N ILE A 14 -4.38 2.41 -26.60
CA ILE A 14 -5.20 3.05 -25.56
C ILE A 14 -4.79 4.52 -25.41
N PHE A 15 -3.48 4.79 -25.33
CA PHE A 15 -2.95 6.14 -25.19
C PHE A 15 -3.35 7.04 -26.37
N LEU A 16 -3.12 6.58 -27.61
CA LEU A 16 -3.51 7.33 -28.81
C LEU A 16 -5.03 7.52 -28.90
N SER A 17 -5.83 6.53 -28.50
CA SER A 17 -7.29 6.71 -28.47
C SER A 17 -7.74 7.75 -27.45
N ALA A 18 -7.00 7.92 -26.34
CA ALA A 18 -7.33 8.88 -25.29
C ALA A 18 -6.92 10.32 -25.62
N LEU A 19 -5.91 10.51 -26.48
CA LEU A 19 -5.42 11.83 -26.90
C LEU A 19 -6.32 12.49 -27.96
N GLY A 20 -7.15 11.71 -28.66
CA GLY A 20 -7.97 12.17 -29.77
C GLY A 20 -7.20 12.35 -31.07
N ASP A 21 -7.94 12.53 -32.17
CA ASP A 21 -7.40 12.40 -33.54
C ASP A 21 -6.31 13.42 -33.87
N GLU A 22 -6.47 14.67 -33.44
CA GLU A 22 -5.51 15.74 -33.75
C GLU A 22 -4.14 15.53 -33.12
N VAL A 23 -4.10 15.17 -31.82
CA VAL A 23 -2.85 14.98 -31.09
C VAL A 23 -2.21 13.65 -31.50
N SER A 24 -3.02 12.62 -31.70
CA SER A 24 -2.54 11.31 -32.16
C SER A 24 -1.93 11.38 -33.55
N GLY A 25 -2.47 12.18 -34.47
CA GLY A 25 -1.86 12.42 -35.79
C GLY A 25 -0.43 12.94 -35.68
N LYS A 26 -0.21 13.98 -34.86
CA LYS A 26 1.13 14.53 -34.62
C LYS A 26 2.10 13.52 -34.00
N VAL A 27 1.60 12.63 -33.14
CA VAL A 27 2.43 11.57 -32.55
C VAL A 27 2.79 10.53 -33.62
N LEU A 28 1.87 10.17 -34.50
CA LEU A 28 2.12 9.24 -35.62
C LEU A 28 3.12 9.80 -36.63
N ASP A 29 3.09 11.12 -36.90
CA ASP A 29 4.04 11.80 -37.79
C ASP A 29 5.49 11.73 -37.30
N CYS A 30 5.69 11.60 -35.98
CA CYS A 30 7.01 11.45 -35.36
C CYS A 30 7.53 9.99 -35.38
N LEU A 31 6.73 9.03 -35.85
CA LEU A 31 7.09 7.62 -35.89
C LEU A 31 7.52 7.18 -37.30
N PRO A 32 8.32 6.11 -37.43
CA PRO A 32 8.62 5.54 -38.74
C PRO A 32 7.35 5.13 -39.49
N GLU A 33 7.29 5.38 -40.80
CA GLU A 33 6.12 5.15 -41.65
C GLU A 33 5.57 3.71 -41.52
N SER A 34 6.47 2.72 -41.51
CA SER A 34 6.11 1.31 -41.38
C SER A 34 5.46 0.95 -40.03
N LEU A 35 5.73 1.73 -38.98
CA LEU A 35 5.18 1.56 -37.64
C LEU A 35 3.89 2.37 -37.48
N ALA A 36 3.84 3.60 -37.99
CA ALA A 36 2.64 4.43 -38.01
C ALA A 36 1.49 3.75 -38.76
N LEU A 37 1.76 3.12 -39.91
CA LEU A 37 0.75 2.35 -40.68
C LEU A 37 0.22 1.13 -39.91
N LYS A 38 1.09 0.44 -39.15
CA LYS A 38 0.68 -0.70 -38.31
C LYS A 38 -0.23 -0.25 -37.18
N ILE A 39 0.15 0.81 -36.47
CA ILE A 39 -0.64 1.37 -35.36
C ILE A 39 -1.99 1.86 -35.87
N THR A 40 -2.02 2.60 -36.97
CA THR A 40 -3.27 3.11 -37.57
C THR A 40 -4.23 1.97 -37.94
N ARG A 41 -3.70 0.90 -38.55
CA ARG A 41 -4.51 -0.29 -38.89
C ARG A 41 -5.07 -0.96 -37.64
N GLU A 42 -4.26 -1.09 -36.59
CA GLU A 42 -4.71 -1.68 -35.33
C GLU A 42 -5.72 -0.79 -34.61
N LEU A 43 -5.57 0.53 -34.67
CA LEU A 43 -6.49 1.52 -34.07
C LEU A 43 -7.89 1.42 -34.70
N ASN A 44 -7.97 1.24 -36.02
CA ASN A 44 -9.24 1.05 -36.73
C ASN A 44 -9.99 -0.21 -36.29
N ASN A 45 -9.27 -1.25 -35.87
CA ASN A 45 -9.85 -2.49 -35.33
C ASN A 45 -9.91 -2.51 -33.80
N PHE A 46 -9.53 -1.42 -33.13
CA PHE A 46 -9.40 -1.37 -31.69
C PHE A 46 -10.78 -1.17 -31.04
N LYS A 47 -11.12 -2.02 -30.08
CA LYS A 47 -12.35 -1.86 -29.28
C LYS A 47 -12.17 -0.71 -28.31
N LYS A 48 -13.21 0.10 -28.12
CA LYS A 48 -13.20 1.22 -27.17
C LYS A 48 -12.71 0.75 -25.79
N PRO A 49 -11.62 1.30 -25.25
CA PRO A 49 -11.05 0.84 -24.00
C PRO A 49 -11.95 1.20 -22.81
N SER A 50 -11.90 0.41 -21.75
CA SER A 50 -12.61 0.75 -20.52
C SER A 50 -12.00 2.02 -19.89
N PRO A 51 -12.80 2.83 -19.17
CA PRO A 51 -12.29 4.01 -18.46
C PRO A 51 -11.13 3.67 -17.51
N GLU A 52 -11.17 2.49 -16.90
CA GLU A 52 -10.12 1.96 -16.02
C GLU A 52 -8.79 1.73 -16.76
N ALA A 53 -8.85 1.17 -17.98
CA ALA A 53 -7.66 0.92 -18.79
C ALA A 53 -7.01 2.23 -19.27
N VAL A 54 -7.83 3.23 -19.63
CA VAL A 54 -7.34 4.58 -19.98
C VAL A 54 -6.66 5.23 -18.79
N ALA A 55 -7.32 5.21 -17.61
CA ALA A 55 -6.75 5.77 -16.38
C ALA A 55 -5.43 5.11 -16.00
N PHE A 56 -5.32 3.79 -16.14
CA PHE A 56 -4.08 3.05 -15.89
C PHE A 56 -2.94 3.50 -16.80
N VAL A 57 -3.19 3.59 -18.11
CA VAL A 57 -2.18 3.99 -19.10
C VAL A 57 -1.73 5.44 -18.90
N LEU A 58 -2.67 6.36 -18.63
CA LEU A 58 -2.34 7.76 -18.35
C LEU A 58 -1.55 7.90 -17.04
N LYS A 59 -1.88 7.14 -16.00
CA LYS A 59 -1.12 7.12 -14.74
C LYS A 59 0.32 6.64 -14.96
N GLU A 60 0.50 5.60 -15.77
CA GLU A 60 1.83 5.08 -16.13
C GLU A 60 2.65 6.10 -16.93
N LEU A 61 2.02 6.84 -17.85
CA LEU A 61 2.68 7.89 -18.63
C LEU A 61 3.11 9.08 -17.75
N THR A 62 2.24 9.55 -16.86
CA THR A 62 2.58 10.62 -15.90
C THR A 62 3.75 10.20 -15.02
N ARG A 63 3.79 8.93 -14.60
CA ARG A 63 4.92 8.38 -13.84
C ARG A 63 6.23 8.45 -14.65
N PHE A 64 6.19 8.05 -15.92
CA PHE A 64 7.36 8.12 -16.80
C PHE A 64 7.83 9.57 -16.99
N ALA A 65 6.91 10.51 -17.22
CA ALA A 65 7.24 11.93 -17.39
C ALA A 65 7.87 12.56 -16.16
N LEU A 66 7.51 12.10 -14.95
CA LEU A 66 8.03 12.61 -13.68
C LEU A 66 9.29 11.86 -13.19
N ASN A 67 9.85 10.93 -13.97
CA ASN A 67 10.95 10.05 -13.57
C ASN A 67 10.72 9.35 -12.21
N GLN A 68 9.46 9.07 -11.89
CA GLN A 68 9.12 8.39 -10.64
C GLN A 68 9.39 6.89 -10.83
N PRO A 69 10.08 6.22 -9.88
CA PRO A 69 10.26 4.77 -9.93
C PRO A 69 8.90 4.08 -10.03
N PRO A 70 8.81 2.86 -10.60
CA PRO A 70 7.56 2.13 -10.64
C PRO A 70 7.03 2.03 -9.21
N GLU A 71 5.91 2.72 -8.91
CA GLU A 71 5.13 2.31 -7.74
C GLU A 71 4.77 0.86 -8.08
N THR A 72 5.39 -0.06 -7.35
CA THR A 72 4.82 -1.36 -7.06
C THR A 72 3.34 -1.13 -6.74
N PRO A 73 2.43 -2.07 -7.04
CA PRO A 73 1.10 -2.04 -6.47
C PRO A 73 1.25 -2.14 -4.95
N ARG A 74 1.58 -1.03 -4.30
CA ARG A 74 1.30 -0.81 -2.91
C ARG A 74 -0.21 -0.75 -2.93
N LEU A 75 -0.83 -1.87 -2.56
CA LEU A 75 -2.04 -1.82 -1.75
C LEU A 75 -1.90 -0.56 -0.90
N LYS A 76 -2.85 0.39 -0.99
CA LYS A 76 -2.86 1.55 -0.09
C LYS A 76 -2.44 0.99 1.25
N GLU A 77 -1.25 1.37 1.74
CA GLU A 77 -0.80 0.91 3.05
C GLU A 77 -2.00 1.15 3.93
N PRO A 78 -2.53 0.09 4.60
CA PRO A 78 -3.81 0.19 5.29
C PRO A 78 -3.72 1.46 6.09
N GLU A 79 -4.61 2.41 5.79
CA GLU A 79 -4.57 3.76 6.31
C GLU A 79 -4.41 3.60 7.82
N VAL A 80 -3.20 3.88 8.31
CA VAL A 80 -2.83 3.49 9.68
C VAL A 80 -3.82 4.22 10.57
N ASP A 81 -4.60 3.44 11.31
CA ASP A 81 -5.68 4.00 12.13
C ASP A 81 -5.12 5.18 12.93
N PRO A 82 -5.80 6.35 12.97
CA PRO A 82 -5.31 7.52 13.67
C PRO A 82 -4.84 7.23 15.11
N ALA A 83 -5.44 6.25 15.78
CA ALA A 83 -5.03 5.79 17.10
C ALA A 83 -3.63 5.15 17.09
N ASP A 84 -3.33 4.31 16.09
CA ASP A 84 -2.02 3.67 15.94
C ASP A 84 -0.97 4.68 15.47
N ALA A 85 -1.36 5.60 14.59
CA ALA A 85 -0.50 6.66 14.09
C ALA A 85 -0.16 7.71 15.16
N ALA A 86 -0.85 7.77 16.30
CA ALA A 86 -0.56 8.75 17.35
C ALA A 86 0.63 8.37 18.26
N SER A 87 1.08 7.11 18.23
CA SER A 87 2.11 6.61 19.16
C SER A 87 3.31 5.98 18.44
N GLU A 88 4.50 6.07 19.05
CA GLU A 88 5.74 5.47 18.50
C GLU A 88 5.64 3.95 18.43
N VAL A 89 5.07 3.35 19.49
CA VAL A 89 4.77 1.92 19.54
C VAL A 89 3.74 1.53 18.47
N GLY A 90 2.71 2.35 18.27
CA GLY A 90 1.65 2.10 17.27
C GLY A 90 2.12 2.23 15.83
N ARG A 91 3.16 3.04 15.55
CA ARG A 91 3.74 3.17 14.20
C ARG A 91 4.72 2.06 13.83
N LYS A 92 5.35 1.38 14.80
CA LYS A 92 6.36 0.35 14.53
C LYS A 92 5.81 -0.79 13.68
N PRO A 93 6.51 -1.25 12.63
CA PRO A 93 6.09 -2.41 11.83
C PRO A 93 5.76 -3.63 12.71
N LEU A 94 4.69 -4.36 12.37
CA LEU A 94 4.21 -5.49 13.20
C LEU A 94 5.30 -6.54 13.51
N PRO A 95 6.19 -6.93 12.58
CA PRO A 95 7.28 -7.85 12.90
C PRO A 95 8.27 -7.27 13.94
N GLU A 96 8.57 -5.98 13.87
CA GLU A 96 9.44 -5.32 14.85
C GLU A 96 8.77 -5.20 16.22
N LEU A 97 7.48 -4.86 16.24
CA LEU A 97 6.67 -4.81 17.45
C LEU A 97 6.60 -6.19 18.11
N ALA A 98 6.40 -7.25 17.31
CA ALA A 98 6.37 -8.63 17.82
C ALA A 98 7.72 -9.05 18.39
N ALA A 99 8.84 -8.68 17.75
CA ALA A 99 10.18 -8.93 18.28
C ALA A 99 10.42 -8.19 19.60
N LEU A 100 9.97 -6.93 19.70
CA LEU A 100 10.08 -6.12 20.91
C LEU A 100 9.31 -6.74 22.07
N LEU A 101 8.08 -7.20 21.82
CA LEU A 101 7.21 -7.81 22.82
C LEU A 101 7.44 -9.32 23.01
N GLN A 102 8.36 -9.93 22.26
CA GLN A 102 8.56 -11.39 22.27
C GLN A 102 8.99 -11.88 23.65
N ASN A 103 9.92 -11.16 24.28
CA ASN A 103 10.51 -11.51 25.57
C ASN A 103 9.82 -10.82 26.75
N GLU A 104 8.78 -10.02 26.49
CA GLU A 104 7.98 -9.38 27.52
C GLU A 104 6.95 -10.35 28.10
N ILE A 105 6.56 -10.13 29.36
CA ILE A 105 5.48 -10.91 29.96
C ILE A 105 4.17 -10.74 29.15
N PRO A 106 3.32 -11.78 29.02
CA PRO A 106 2.09 -11.72 28.23
C PRO A 106 1.18 -10.54 28.59
N GLN A 107 1.13 -10.18 29.87
CA GLN A 107 0.35 -9.06 30.39
C GLN A 107 0.82 -7.71 29.84
N THR A 108 2.13 -7.49 29.72
CA THR A 108 2.69 -6.26 29.13
C THR A 108 2.35 -6.17 27.65
N ALA A 109 2.46 -7.28 26.92
CA ALA A 109 2.08 -7.32 25.50
C ALA A 109 0.58 -7.03 25.33
N ALA A 110 -0.29 -7.64 26.14
CA ALA A 110 -1.73 -7.38 26.11
C ALA A 110 -2.05 -5.93 26.45
N PHE A 111 -1.39 -5.37 27.46
CA PHE A 111 -1.52 -3.96 27.84
C PHE A 111 -1.16 -3.02 26.69
N VAL A 112 -0.02 -3.24 26.04
CA VAL A 112 0.42 -2.44 24.88
C VAL A 112 -0.58 -2.55 23.72
N LEU A 113 -1.09 -3.75 23.43
CA LEU A 113 -2.10 -3.95 22.39
C LEU A 113 -3.42 -3.23 22.68
N SER A 114 -3.78 -3.02 23.95
CA SER A 114 -5.01 -2.31 24.32
C SER A 114 -5.05 -0.84 23.89
N TYR A 115 -3.90 -0.26 23.51
CA TYR A 115 -3.80 1.10 22.96
C TYR A 115 -3.83 1.12 21.43
N MET A 116 -3.92 -0.05 20.77
CA MET A 116 -3.95 -0.16 19.32
C MET A 116 -5.37 -0.35 18.79
N SER A 117 -5.57 -0.04 17.52
CA SER A 117 -6.83 -0.32 16.83
C SER A 117 -7.13 -1.82 16.78
N ALA A 118 -8.42 -2.19 16.74
CA ALA A 118 -8.83 -3.59 16.68
C ALA A 118 -8.30 -4.31 15.42
N GLY A 119 -8.17 -3.59 14.30
CA GLY A 119 -7.57 -4.11 13.07
C GLY A 119 -6.10 -4.46 13.28
N ARG A 120 -5.32 -3.55 13.86
CA ARG A 120 -3.91 -3.77 14.15
C ARG A 120 -3.68 -4.88 15.17
N GLN A 121 -4.53 -4.97 16.20
CA GLN A 121 -4.49 -6.09 17.15
C GLN A 121 -4.70 -7.43 16.46
N LYS A 122 -5.70 -7.52 15.57
CA LYS A 122 -5.96 -8.73 14.78
C LYS A 122 -4.72 -9.12 13.96
N ASP A 123 -4.15 -8.19 13.21
CA ASP A 123 -2.97 -8.43 12.37
C ASP A 123 -1.75 -8.84 13.20
N TYR A 124 -1.57 -8.22 14.37
CA TYR A 124 -0.54 -8.62 15.33
C TYR A 124 -0.73 -10.07 15.80
N TYR A 125 -1.96 -10.48 16.12
CA TYR A 125 -2.20 -11.86 16.51
C TYR A 125 -1.87 -12.85 15.38
N GLU A 126 -2.15 -12.51 14.12
CA GLU A 126 -1.89 -13.39 12.97
C GLU A 126 -0.41 -13.75 12.82
N ILE A 127 0.51 -12.85 13.18
CA ILE A 127 1.97 -13.08 13.09
C ILE A 127 2.56 -13.82 14.31
N LEU A 128 1.84 -13.92 15.43
CA LEU A 128 2.32 -14.64 16.62
C LEU A 128 2.24 -16.16 16.46
N SER A 129 3.14 -16.87 17.16
CA SER A 129 3.03 -18.31 17.33
C SER A 129 1.75 -18.69 18.09
N PRO A 130 1.16 -19.88 17.86
CA PRO A 130 -0.11 -20.27 18.49
C PRO A 130 -0.09 -20.20 20.02
N GLY A 131 0.99 -20.64 20.66
CA GLY A 131 1.16 -20.58 22.11
C GLY A 131 1.19 -19.15 22.63
N ARG A 132 2.09 -18.32 22.09
CA ARG A 132 2.23 -16.90 22.47
C ARG A 132 0.92 -16.13 22.25
N ARG A 133 0.23 -16.40 21.15
CA ARG A 133 -1.08 -15.81 20.83
C ARG A 133 -2.12 -16.17 21.91
N SER A 134 -2.16 -17.42 22.34
CA SER A 134 -3.06 -17.86 23.40
C SER A 134 -2.77 -17.16 24.71
N ASP A 135 -1.50 -17.10 25.13
CA ASP A 135 -1.09 -16.46 26.39
C ASP A 135 -1.50 -14.98 26.44
N VAL A 136 -1.22 -14.23 25.37
CA VAL A 136 -1.53 -12.80 25.30
C VAL A 136 -3.04 -12.55 25.27
N LYS A 137 -3.83 -13.42 24.63
CA LYS A 137 -5.31 -13.27 24.57
C LYS A 137 -6.01 -13.57 25.88
N GLN A 138 -5.40 -14.37 26.76
CA GLN A 138 -5.98 -14.70 28.07
C GLN A 138 -5.74 -13.61 29.12
N CYS A 139 -4.82 -12.68 28.86
CA CYS A 139 -4.55 -11.55 29.73
C CYS A 139 -5.72 -10.56 29.76
N ALA A 140 -6.27 -10.33 30.95
CA ALA A 140 -7.22 -9.25 31.19
C ALA A 140 -6.46 -7.91 31.27
N VAL A 141 -6.89 -6.90 30.52
CA VAL A 141 -6.28 -5.57 30.57
C VAL A 141 -7.25 -4.61 31.25
N GLU A 142 -6.94 -4.24 32.49
CA GLU A 142 -7.63 -3.17 33.19
C GLU A 142 -6.87 -1.85 33.01
N LYS A 143 -7.58 -0.81 32.56
CA LYS A 143 -7.00 0.53 32.52
C LYS A 143 -7.02 1.13 33.92
N LEU A 144 -5.85 1.17 34.54
CA LEU A 144 -5.63 1.76 35.85
C LEU A 144 -5.30 3.26 35.71
N PRO A 145 -5.43 4.07 36.78
CA PRO A 145 -5.18 5.51 36.71
C PRO A 145 -3.79 5.90 36.20
N TRP A 146 -2.80 5.02 36.33
CA TRP A 146 -1.41 5.23 35.90
C TRP A 146 -1.08 4.59 34.55
N SER A 147 -2.06 3.96 33.89
CA SER A 147 -1.86 3.26 32.62
C SER A 147 -1.40 4.20 31.50
N ASP A 148 -1.99 5.38 31.36
CA ASP A 148 -1.60 6.32 30.30
C ASP A 148 -0.16 6.84 30.49
N SER A 149 0.22 7.13 31.73
CA SER A 149 1.59 7.53 32.08
C SER A 149 2.61 6.43 31.80
N LEU A 150 2.28 5.18 32.14
CA LEU A 150 3.13 4.04 31.83
C LEU A 150 3.30 3.86 30.32
N PHE A 151 2.20 3.98 29.57
CA PHE A 151 2.23 3.88 28.11
C PHE A 151 3.02 5.03 27.46
N ALA A 152 2.95 6.23 28.01
CA ALA A 152 3.77 7.36 27.58
C ALA A 152 5.27 7.09 27.77
N LEU A 153 5.67 6.53 28.92
CA LEU A 153 7.06 6.14 29.18
C LEU A 153 7.55 5.06 28.21
N LEU A 154 6.69 4.08 27.89
CA LEU A 154 6.99 3.05 26.89
C LEU A 154 7.23 3.67 25.51
N ASN A 155 6.39 4.63 25.10
CA ASN A 155 6.61 5.33 23.84
C ASN A 155 7.95 6.07 23.78
N GLU A 156 8.32 6.78 24.85
CA GLU A 156 9.63 7.45 24.92
C GLU A 156 10.81 6.46 24.87
N GLN A 157 10.70 5.32 25.56
CA GLN A 157 11.73 4.26 25.49
C GLN A 157 11.87 3.67 24.08
N VAL A 158 10.75 3.47 23.41
CA VAL A 158 10.73 2.94 22.03
C VAL A 158 11.31 3.96 21.05
N LYS A 159 11.01 5.25 21.24
CA LYS A 159 11.58 6.36 20.48
C LYS A 159 13.10 6.45 20.63
N ALA A 160 13.61 6.28 21.85
CA ALA A 160 15.05 6.33 22.12
C ALA A 160 15.85 5.16 21.53
N ARG A 161 15.18 4.08 21.10
CA ARG A 161 15.77 2.89 20.48
C ARG A 161 15.69 2.87 18.96
N GLY A 162 14.98 3.83 18.34
CA GLY A 162 14.82 3.98 16.89
C GLY A 162 15.74 5.06 16.33
#